data_AF-A0A7S3NZ76-F1
#
_entry.id   AF-A0A7S3NZ76-F1
#
_cell.length_a   1.000
_cell.length_b   1.000
_cell.length_c   1.000
_cell.angle_alpha   90.00
_cell.angle_beta   90.00
_cell.angle_gamma   90.00
#
_symmetry.space_group_name_H-M   'P 1'
#
loop_
_entity.id
_entity.type
_entity.pdbx_description
1 polymer ?
#
loop_
_entity_poly.entity_id
_entity_poly.type
_entity_poly.pdbx_seq_one_letter_code
_entity_poly.pdbx_strand_id
1 'polypeptide(L)'
;VKEFTKKASKKPSKQKPAWAKTEQQLQKEEEEEIDDLIEFAYDLDYEKYMEDLEVRQALALVRERVKEIKKDDEWRENAVKEWENPNPNEGQNDDDNRSAVSIRTSVTGRSRMSKASKKSELRDEIQREEERKKEQWDTSTNAEKREKTVEEKLASKLADQILENNPNLKGVHSKTSMRKMLEKEAARQLVEQDGGGFEGPRITTVKDHEMKKDIEASNLPYLHKNPAI
;
A
#
# COMPACT_ATOMS: atom_id res chain seq x y z
N VAL A 1 15.05 20.85 -45.70
CA VAL A 1 16.41 21.14 -45.19
C VAL A 1 16.42 22.62 -44.82
N LYS A 2 16.20 22.97 -43.55
CA LYS A 2 16.35 24.36 -43.08
C LYS A 2 17.79 24.49 -42.61
N GLU A 3 18.61 25.22 -43.36
CA GLU A 3 19.99 25.51 -43.01
C GLU A 3 20.00 26.48 -41.82
N PHE A 4 20.31 25.96 -40.63
CA PHE A 4 20.58 26.79 -39.46
C PHE A 4 22.01 27.33 -39.57
N THR A 5 22.14 28.58 -39.98
CA THR A 5 23.41 29.30 -39.94
C THR A 5 23.81 29.53 -38.49
N LYS A 6 24.73 28.69 -37.96
CA LYS A 6 25.35 28.89 -36.64
C LYS A 6 26.05 30.26 -36.59
N LYS A 7 25.46 31.23 -35.89
CA LYS A 7 26.16 32.46 -35.51
C LYS A 7 27.29 32.12 -34.53
N ALA A 8 28.48 32.64 -34.81
CA ALA A 8 29.67 32.43 -33.99
C ALA A 8 29.51 33.07 -32.61
N SER A 9 29.88 32.35 -31.54
CA SER A 9 29.87 32.84 -30.16
C SER A 9 30.71 34.12 -30.03
N LYS A 10 30.08 35.25 -29.67
CA LYS A 10 30.76 36.53 -29.40
C LYS A 10 31.75 36.34 -28.23
N LYS A 11 33.05 36.62 -28.46
CA LYS A 11 34.08 36.62 -27.40
C LYS A 11 33.81 37.75 -26.39
N PRO A 12 34.15 37.59 -25.10
CA PRO A 12 33.96 38.64 -24.10
C PRO A 12 34.87 39.83 -24.43
N SER A 13 34.30 40.85 -25.08
CA SER A 13 34.99 42.12 -25.30
C SER A 13 35.03 42.88 -23.98
N LYS A 14 36.18 43.48 -23.66
CA LYS A 14 36.38 44.36 -22.51
C LYS A 14 35.35 45.51 -22.58
N GLN A 15 34.23 45.37 -21.89
CA GLN A 15 33.19 46.38 -21.90
C GLN A 15 33.67 47.64 -21.17
N LYS A 16 33.32 48.79 -21.72
CA LYS A 16 33.53 50.08 -21.05
C LYS A 16 32.69 50.08 -19.76
N PRO A 17 33.22 50.63 -18.65
CA PRO A 17 32.45 50.70 -17.41
C PRO A 17 31.17 51.54 -17.61
N ALA A 18 30.11 51.23 -16.86
CA ALA A 18 28.76 51.76 -17.08
C ALA A 18 28.68 53.30 -17.11
N TRP A 19 29.55 53.99 -16.37
CA TRP A 19 29.63 55.46 -16.34
C TRP A 19 30.21 56.09 -17.62
N ALA A 20 30.83 55.30 -18.49
CA ALA A 20 31.42 55.75 -19.75
C ALA A 20 30.53 55.44 -20.98
N LYS A 21 29.35 54.84 -20.77
CA LYS A 21 28.38 54.54 -21.82
C LYS A 21 27.39 55.70 -21.97
N THR A 22 27.09 56.06 -23.22
CA THR A 22 26.02 57.01 -23.53
C THR A 22 24.66 56.31 -23.50
N GLU A 23 23.57 57.03 -23.23
CA GLU A 23 22.20 56.47 -23.17
C GLU A 23 21.82 55.63 -24.41
N GLN A 24 22.17 56.10 -25.61
CA GLN A 24 21.92 55.37 -26.87
C GLN A 24 22.75 54.08 -27.02
N GLN A 25 23.91 54.00 -26.35
CA GLN A 25 24.70 52.76 -26.33
C GLN A 25 24.11 51.75 -25.36
N LEU A 26 23.55 52.24 -24.25
CA LEU A 26 22.87 51.41 -23.27
C LEU A 26 21.63 50.75 -23.89
N GLN A 27 20.79 51.54 -24.56
CA GLN A 27 19.59 51.04 -25.24
C GLN A 27 19.90 49.99 -26.31
N LYS A 28 20.99 50.19 -27.07
CA LYS A 28 21.42 49.20 -28.07
C LYS A 28 21.94 47.90 -27.47
N GLU A 29 22.66 47.97 -26.35
CA GLU A 29 23.06 46.76 -25.63
C GLU A 29 21.84 46.03 -25.05
N GLU A 30 20.87 46.76 -24.52
CA GLU A 30 19.61 46.18 -24.04
C GLU A 30 18.82 45.52 -25.17
N GLU A 31 18.70 46.17 -26.33
CA GLU A 31 18.06 45.59 -27.53
C GLU A 31 18.80 44.33 -28.01
N GLU A 32 20.14 44.35 -28.01
CA GLU A 32 20.95 43.17 -28.35
C GLU A 32 20.76 42.01 -27.35
N GLU A 33 20.67 42.30 -26.04
CA GLU A 33 20.40 41.29 -25.02
C GLU A 33 18.98 40.72 -25.11
N ILE A 34 18.01 41.56 -25.45
CA ILE A 34 16.61 41.14 -25.68
C ILE A 34 16.54 40.24 -26.91
N ASP A 35 17.19 40.59 -28.01
CA ASP A 35 17.24 39.75 -29.21
C ASP A 35 17.92 38.40 -28.93
N ASP A 36 19.03 38.39 -28.19
CA ASP A 36 19.71 37.15 -27.77
C ASP A 36 18.80 36.28 -26.87
N LEU A 37 18.01 36.90 -25.98
CA LEU A 37 17.05 36.18 -25.12
C LEU A 37 15.87 35.61 -25.93
N ILE A 38 15.40 36.35 -26.92
CA ILE A 38 14.34 35.90 -27.83
C ILE A 38 14.84 34.74 -28.69
N GLU A 39 16.05 34.82 -29.23
CA GLU A 39 16.69 33.73 -30.00
C GLU A 39 16.85 32.47 -29.13
N PHE A 40 17.34 32.62 -27.90
CA PHE A 40 17.41 31.52 -26.94
C PHE A 40 16.05 30.89 -26.65
N ALA A 41 15.00 31.69 -26.43
CA ALA A 41 13.66 31.17 -26.14
C ALA A 41 13.06 30.39 -27.31
N TYR A 42 13.34 30.80 -28.56
CA TYR A 42 12.89 30.07 -29.75
C TYR A 42 13.68 28.77 -29.98
N ASP A 43 14.96 28.75 -29.63
CA ASP A 43 15.82 27.57 -29.75
C ASP A 43 15.74 26.62 -28.54
N LEU A 44 14.96 26.98 -27.51
CA LEU A 44 14.83 26.18 -26.29
C LEU A 44 13.93 24.96 -26.50
N ASP A 45 14.57 23.83 -26.80
CA ASP A 45 13.92 22.53 -26.94
C ASP A 45 13.68 21.88 -25.56
N TYR A 46 12.54 22.26 -24.95
CA TYR A 46 12.12 21.73 -23.65
C TYR A 46 11.84 20.22 -23.68
N GLU A 47 11.30 19.69 -24.78
CA GLU A 47 10.94 18.28 -24.89
C GLU A 47 12.19 17.41 -24.85
N LYS A 48 13.22 17.77 -25.62
CA LYS A 48 14.51 17.08 -25.60
C LYS A 48 15.19 17.14 -24.24
N TYR A 49 15.14 18.28 -23.56
CA TYR A 49 15.72 18.41 -22.22
C TYR A 49 15.00 17.51 -21.20
N MET A 50 13.67 17.43 -21.27
CA MET A 50 12.87 16.57 -20.41
C MET A 50 13.13 15.09 -20.69
N GLU A 51 13.20 14.70 -21.97
CA GLU A 51 13.53 13.33 -22.37
C GLU A 51 14.91 12.91 -21.82
N ASP A 52 15.93 13.75 -21.96
CA ASP A 52 17.26 13.49 -21.39
C ASP A 52 17.23 13.34 -19.85
N LEU A 53 16.35 14.06 -19.16
CA LEU A 53 16.18 13.98 -17.70
C LEU A 53 15.53 12.65 -17.29
N GLU A 54 14.48 12.24 -18.00
CA GLU A 54 13.80 10.96 -17.80
C GLU A 54 14.74 9.79 -18.09
N VAL A 55 15.52 9.86 -19.17
CA VAL A 55 16.52 8.86 -19.51
C VAL A 55 17.59 8.73 -18.42
N ARG A 56 18.07 9.85 -17.87
CA ARG A 56 19.02 9.82 -16.74
C ARG A 56 18.42 9.17 -15.50
N GLN A 57 17.16 9.47 -15.20
CA GLN A 57 16.46 8.88 -14.06
C GLN A 57 16.24 7.38 -14.27
N ALA A 58 15.82 6.96 -15.46
CA ALA A 58 15.67 5.55 -15.83
C ALA A 58 17.00 4.79 -15.73
N LEU A 59 18.10 5.38 -16.23
CA LEU A 59 19.45 4.79 -16.10
C LEU A 59 19.88 4.65 -14.64
N ALA A 60 19.54 5.60 -13.78
CA ALA A 60 19.83 5.52 -12.35
C ALA A 60 19.08 4.34 -11.70
N LEU A 61 17.80 4.17 -12.02
CA LEU A 61 16.98 3.05 -11.55
C LEU A 61 17.52 1.69 -12.03
N VAL A 62 17.88 1.58 -13.31
CA VAL A 62 18.49 0.35 -13.85
C VAL A 62 19.80 0.04 -13.13
N ARG A 63 20.63 1.05 -12.86
CA ARG A 63 21.88 0.87 -12.12
C ARG A 63 21.64 0.38 -10.69
N GLU A 64 20.61 0.87 -10.01
CA GLU A 64 20.19 0.39 -8.69
C GLU A 64 19.76 -1.07 -8.77
N ARG A 65 18.86 -1.41 -9.70
CA ARG A 65 18.40 -2.79 -9.88
C ARG A 65 19.53 -3.77 -10.19
N VAL A 66 20.49 -3.38 -11.04
CA VAL A 66 21.68 -4.18 -11.33
C VAL A 66 22.54 -4.41 -10.09
N LYS A 67 22.64 -3.43 -9.17
CA LYS A 67 23.36 -3.61 -7.90
C LYS A 67 22.64 -4.59 -6.98
N GLU A 68 21.31 -4.52 -6.91
CA GLU A 68 20.51 -5.47 -6.14
C GLU A 68 20.70 -6.90 -6.65
N ILE A 69 20.60 -7.11 -7.96
CA ILE A 69 20.82 -8.43 -8.56
C ILE A 69 22.22 -8.97 -8.24
N LYS A 70 23.26 -8.12 -8.32
CA LYS A 70 24.62 -8.54 -7.95
C LYS A 70 24.75 -8.94 -6.49
N LYS A 71 24.13 -8.16 -5.59
CA LYS A 71 24.08 -8.51 -4.17
C LYS A 71 23.31 -9.82 -3.95
N ASP A 72 22.28 -10.05 -4.76
CA ASP A 72 21.50 -11.28 -4.72
C ASP A 72 22.30 -12.50 -5.17
N ASP A 73 23.05 -12.36 -6.25
CA ASP A 73 23.95 -13.42 -6.73
C ASP A 73 25.06 -13.72 -5.71
N GLU A 74 25.64 -12.69 -5.08
CA GLU A 74 26.63 -12.84 -4.02
C GLU A 74 26.07 -13.59 -2.79
N TRP A 75 24.82 -13.34 -2.37
CA TRP A 75 24.22 -14.11 -1.27
C TRP A 75 23.99 -15.56 -1.69
N ARG A 76 23.55 -15.81 -2.93
CA ARG A 76 23.32 -17.17 -3.45
C ARG A 76 24.61 -17.96 -3.49
N GLU A 77 25.70 -17.36 -3.97
CA GLU A 77 27.02 -17.98 -3.96
C GLU A 77 27.53 -18.27 -2.54
N ASN A 78 27.32 -17.35 -1.59
CA ASN A 78 27.69 -17.59 -0.20
C ASN A 78 26.84 -18.68 0.45
N ALA A 79 25.53 -18.72 0.18
CA ALA A 79 24.65 -19.77 0.68
C ALA A 79 25.06 -21.14 0.12
N VAL A 80 25.40 -21.25 -1.16
CA VAL A 80 25.90 -22.50 -1.75
C VAL A 80 27.22 -22.93 -1.08
N LYS A 81 28.16 -22.00 -0.84
CA LYS A 81 29.43 -22.29 -0.16
C LYS A 81 29.24 -22.75 1.30
N GLU A 82 28.28 -22.15 2.02
CA GLU A 82 27.91 -22.54 3.37
C GLU A 82 27.29 -23.94 3.41
N TRP A 83 26.50 -24.30 2.40
CA TRP A 83 25.93 -25.64 2.25
C TRP A 83 26.97 -26.70 1.83
N GLU A 84 27.98 -26.35 1.03
CA GLU A 84 29.07 -27.26 0.67
C GLU A 84 30.04 -27.54 1.83
N ASN A 85 30.15 -26.63 2.81
CA ASN A 85 30.96 -26.81 4.01
C ASN A 85 30.12 -26.63 5.27
N PRO A 86 29.30 -27.63 5.66
CA PRO A 86 28.59 -27.58 6.92
C PRO A 86 29.62 -27.67 8.07
N ASN A 87 29.84 -26.56 8.75
CA ASN A 87 30.59 -26.53 10.00
C ASN A 87 29.81 -27.37 11.04
N PRO A 88 30.34 -28.50 11.55
CA PRO A 88 29.57 -29.46 12.33
C PRO A 88 29.27 -29.04 13.78
N ASN A 89 29.33 -27.75 14.12
CA ASN A 89 29.32 -27.28 15.51
C ASN A 89 28.33 -26.16 15.83
N GLU A 90 27.11 -26.17 15.29
CA GLU A 90 26.03 -25.34 15.82
C GLU A 90 24.71 -26.13 15.86
N GLY A 91 24.50 -26.81 16.99
CA GLY A 91 23.30 -27.58 17.24
C GLY A 91 23.06 -27.69 18.75
N GLN A 92 22.70 -26.57 19.39
CA GLN A 92 22.08 -26.56 20.72
C GLN A 92 21.63 -25.13 21.03
N ASN A 93 20.33 -24.88 21.05
CA ASN A 93 19.63 -24.39 22.25
C ASN A 93 18.17 -23.97 21.97
N ASP A 94 17.35 -24.30 22.96
CA ASP A 94 16.11 -23.65 23.39
C ASP A 94 14.81 -23.91 22.62
N ASP A 95 14.00 -24.85 23.12
CA ASP A 95 12.53 -24.75 23.04
C ASP A 95 11.82 -25.67 24.09
N ASP A 96 12.06 -25.42 25.38
CA ASP A 96 11.26 -26.00 26.48
C ASP A 96 10.59 -24.90 27.31
N ASN A 97 9.54 -24.25 26.78
CA ASN A 97 8.59 -23.54 27.64
C ASN A 97 7.21 -23.33 26.99
N ARG A 98 6.34 -24.35 27.05
CA ARG A 98 4.89 -24.16 26.87
C ARG A 98 4.12 -24.75 28.06
N SER A 99 3.73 -23.84 28.94
CA SER A 99 2.90 -24.09 30.12
C SER A 99 1.48 -24.50 29.72
N ALA A 100 1.06 -25.64 30.29
CA ALA A 100 -0.32 -26.10 30.30
C ALA A 100 -1.10 -25.33 31.38
N VAL A 101 -2.17 -24.63 30.99
CA VAL A 101 -3.15 -24.07 31.93
C VAL A 101 -4.53 -24.60 31.56
N SER A 102 -5.00 -25.59 32.33
CA SER A 102 -6.36 -26.12 32.27
C SER A 102 -7.29 -25.25 33.12
N ILE A 103 -8.24 -24.56 32.49
CA ILE A 103 -9.35 -23.90 33.18
C ILE A 103 -10.44 -24.94 33.46
N ARG A 104 -10.62 -25.31 34.74
CA ARG A 104 -11.80 -26.02 35.24
C ARG A 104 -12.88 -24.99 35.57
N THR A 105 -14.06 -25.09 34.97
CA THR A 105 -15.27 -24.41 35.42
C THR A 105 -16.33 -25.42 35.80
N SER A 106 -16.75 -25.34 37.06
CA SER A 106 -17.80 -26.11 37.70
C SER A 106 -19.08 -25.27 37.76
N VAL A 107 -20.19 -25.70 37.15
CA VAL A 107 -21.55 -25.34 37.63
C VAL A 107 -22.51 -26.48 37.33
N THR A 108 -23.04 -27.05 38.40
CA THR A 108 -24.18 -27.97 38.46
C THR A 108 -25.51 -27.20 38.32
N GLY A 109 -26.53 -27.81 37.70
CA GLY A 109 -27.89 -27.26 37.72
C GLY A 109 -28.94 -28.02 36.91
N ARG A 110 -29.44 -29.15 37.45
CA ARG A 110 -30.80 -29.65 37.12
C ARG A 110 -31.80 -28.62 37.67
N SER A 111 -32.91 -28.24 37.03
CA SER A 111 -34.19 -28.99 37.02
C SER A 111 -35.31 -28.18 36.33
N ARG A 112 -36.35 -28.89 35.89
CA ARG A 112 -37.80 -28.51 35.81
C ARG A 112 -38.32 -27.76 34.57
N MET A 113 -38.78 -28.56 33.61
CA MET A 113 -39.78 -28.22 32.60
C MET A 113 -41.15 -27.91 33.22
N SER A 114 -41.85 -26.87 32.72
CA SER A 114 -43.32 -26.77 32.72
C SER A 114 -43.83 -25.78 31.65
N LYS A 115 -44.70 -26.26 30.74
CA LYS A 115 -45.83 -25.56 30.10
C LYS A 115 -45.63 -24.13 29.52
N ALA A 116 -44.46 -23.80 28.99
CA ALA A 116 -44.18 -22.54 28.27
C ALA A 116 -43.87 -22.72 26.76
N SER A 117 -44.24 -23.87 26.18
CA SER A 117 -43.64 -24.38 24.94
C SER A 117 -44.03 -23.67 23.63
N LYS A 118 -45.01 -22.75 23.61
CA LYS A 118 -45.36 -22.00 22.38
C LYS A 118 -44.79 -20.58 22.32
N LYS A 119 -44.45 -19.98 23.47
CA LYS A 119 -43.75 -18.68 23.51
C LYS A 119 -42.23 -18.88 23.53
N SER A 120 -41.75 -20.04 24.00
CA SER A 120 -40.36 -20.43 23.83
C SER A 120 -40.06 -20.73 22.38
N GLU A 121 -40.90 -21.48 21.64
CA GLU A 121 -40.67 -21.75 20.21
C GLU A 121 -40.48 -20.46 19.40
N LEU A 122 -41.30 -19.42 19.63
CA LEU A 122 -41.14 -18.14 18.93
C LEU A 122 -39.88 -17.36 19.38
N ARG A 123 -39.53 -17.41 20.67
CA ARG A 123 -38.29 -16.79 21.18
C ARG A 123 -37.03 -17.54 20.76
N ASP A 124 -37.10 -18.86 20.69
CA ASP A 124 -36.04 -19.76 20.27
C ASP A 124 -35.86 -19.66 18.76
N GLU A 125 -36.92 -19.41 17.98
CA GLU A 125 -36.82 -19.14 16.54
C GLU A 125 -36.24 -17.74 16.28
N ILE A 126 -36.64 -16.72 17.05
CA ILE A 126 -36.04 -15.37 16.98
C ILE A 126 -34.57 -15.41 17.46
N GLN A 127 -34.25 -16.13 18.53
CA GLN A 127 -32.88 -16.32 18.98
C GLN A 127 -32.08 -17.15 17.99
N ARG A 128 -32.64 -18.20 17.37
CA ARG A 128 -31.97 -18.92 16.28
C ARG A 128 -31.79 -18.06 15.04
N GLU A 129 -32.73 -17.18 14.69
CA GLU A 129 -32.52 -16.23 13.61
C GLU A 129 -31.46 -15.19 13.96
N GLU A 130 -31.45 -14.67 15.18
CA GLU A 130 -30.41 -13.76 15.68
C GLU A 130 -29.03 -14.44 15.79
N GLU A 131 -28.99 -15.70 16.22
CA GLU A 131 -27.80 -16.54 16.27
C GLU A 131 -27.34 -16.88 14.87
N ARG A 132 -28.22 -17.23 13.93
CA ARG A 132 -27.86 -17.42 12.51
C ARG A 132 -27.38 -16.13 11.86
N LYS A 133 -27.96 -14.99 12.22
CA LYS A 133 -27.56 -13.67 11.71
C LYS A 133 -26.24 -13.21 12.33
N LYS A 134 -25.98 -13.59 13.59
CA LYS A 134 -24.67 -13.45 14.25
C LYS A 134 -23.65 -14.43 13.68
N GLU A 135 -24.00 -15.67 13.41
CA GLU A 135 -23.14 -16.69 12.78
C GLU A 135 -22.79 -16.30 11.35
N GLN A 136 -23.72 -15.74 10.58
CA GLN A 136 -23.45 -15.19 9.24
C GLN A 136 -22.58 -13.93 9.27
N TRP A 137 -22.68 -13.13 10.32
CA TRP A 137 -21.78 -12.00 10.54
C TRP A 137 -20.40 -12.46 11.02
N ASP A 138 -20.36 -13.45 11.91
CA ASP A 138 -19.15 -13.94 12.58
C ASP A 138 -18.38 -14.98 11.73
N THR A 139 -19.02 -15.56 10.72
CA THR A 139 -18.32 -16.36 9.68
C THR A 139 -17.48 -15.50 8.74
N SER A 140 -17.65 -14.18 8.75
CA SER A 140 -16.74 -13.26 8.05
C SER A 140 -15.50 -12.87 8.88
N THR A 141 -15.48 -13.19 10.18
CA THR A 141 -14.40 -12.88 11.13
C THR A 141 -13.71 -14.09 11.72
N ASN A 142 -14.38 -15.25 11.75
CA ASN A 142 -13.77 -16.49 12.19
C ASN A 142 -12.98 -17.10 11.03
N ALA A 143 -11.72 -16.66 10.90
CA ALA A 143 -10.72 -17.39 10.17
C ALA A 143 -10.50 -18.73 10.88
N GLU A 144 -11.39 -19.69 10.62
CA GLU A 144 -11.14 -21.10 10.91
C GLU A 144 -9.71 -21.42 10.48
N LYS A 145 -9.01 -22.21 11.31
CA LYS A 145 -7.61 -22.59 11.20
C LYS A 145 -7.27 -23.17 9.82
N ARG A 146 -7.21 -22.32 8.81
CA ARG A 146 -6.55 -22.61 7.55
C ARG A 146 -5.09 -22.79 7.92
N GLU A 147 -4.56 -23.95 7.58
CA GLU A 147 -3.13 -24.15 7.62
C GLU A 147 -2.51 -23.05 6.77
N LYS A 148 -1.68 -22.23 7.42
CA LYS A 148 -1.04 -21.09 6.76
C LYS A 148 -0.23 -21.63 5.60
N THR A 149 -0.52 -21.14 4.40
CA THR A 149 0.25 -21.52 3.21
C THR A 149 1.72 -21.10 3.38
N VAL A 150 2.62 -21.67 2.58
CA VAL A 150 4.06 -21.36 2.70
C VAL A 150 4.30 -19.87 2.46
N GLU A 151 3.56 -19.29 1.53
CA GLU A 151 3.56 -17.87 1.19
C GLU A 151 3.05 -17.02 2.36
N GLU A 152 2.02 -17.48 3.07
CA GLU A 152 1.48 -16.79 4.24
C GLU A 152 2.49 -16.75 5.40
N LYS A 153 3.26 -17.84 5.58
CA LYS A 153 4.35 -17.89 6.57
C LYS A 153 5.50 -16.96 6.19
N LEU A 154 5.86 -16.91 4.90
CA LEU A 154 6.88 -16.00 4.38
C LEU A 154 6.44 -14.53 4.52
N ALA A 155 5.21 -14.21 4.12
CA ALA A 155 4.62 -12.88 4.24
C ALA A 155 4.54 -12.43 5.70
N SER A 156 4.29 -13.36 6.63
CA SER A 156 4.33 -13.06 8.07
C SER A 156 5.73 -12.63 8.52
N LYS A 157 6.77 -13.40 8.15
CA LYS A 157 8.16 -13.08 8.51
C LYS A 157 8.62 -11.77 7.88
N LEU A 158 8.26 -11.55 6.61
CA LEU A 158 8.61 -10.32 5.90
C LEU A 158 7.89 -9.10 6.47
N ALA A 159 6.61 -9.24 6.86
CA ALA A 159 5.87 -8.16 7.52
C ALA A 159 6.51 -7.76 8.85
N ASP A 160 6.97 -8.74 9.64
CA ASP A 160 7.68 -8.47 10.89
C ASP A 160 8.99 -7.70 10.63
N GLN A 161 9.80 -8.15 9.66
CA GLN A 161 11.06 -7.51 9.29
C GLN A 161 10.85 -6.08 8.74
N ILE A 162 9.83 -5.84 7.92
CA ILE A 162 9.54 -4.49 7.39
C ILE A 162 9.15 -3.53 8.51
N LEU A 163 8.35 -3.98 9.47
CA LEU A 163 7.92 -3.15 10.59
C LEU A 163 9.02 -2.93 11.64
N GLU A 164 9.98 -3.85 11.75
CA GLU A 164 11.17 -3.67 12.58
C GLU A 164 12.14 -2.65 11.98
N ASN A 165 12.35 -2.70 10.66
CA ASN A 165 13.25 -1.79 9.96
C ASN A 165 12.65 -0.38 9.75
N ASN A 166 11.32 -0.26 9.75
CA ASN A 166 10.64 1.01 9.47
C ASN A 166 9.74 1.45 10.64
N PRO A 167 10.25 2.26 11.58
CA PRO A 167 9.49 2.71 12.74
C PRO A 167 8.25 3.53 12.37
N ASN A 168 8.31 4.28 11.26
CA ASN A 168 7.18 5.06 10.75
C ASN A 168 6.01 4.18 10.30
N LEU A 169 6.30 3.03 9.67
CA LEU A 169 5.27 2.09 9.24
C LEU A 169 4.66 1.34 10.42
N LYS A 170 5.44 1.09 11.48
CA LYS A 170 4.95 0.47 12.72
C LYS A 170 3.92 1.32 13.47
N GLY A 171 4.00 2.65 13.37
CA GLY A 171 3.01 3.55 13.96
C GLY A 171 1.67 3.59 13.21
N VAL A 172 1.67 3.25 11.93
CA VAL A 172 0.50 3.38 11.04
C VAL A 172 -0.15 2.02 10.74
N HIS A 173 0.66 0.98 10.55
CA HIS A 173 0.22 -0.35 10.15
C HIS A 173 0.48 -1.40 11.22
N SER A 174 -0.51 -2.27 11.43
CA SER A 174 -0.33 -3.48 12.22
C SER A 174 0.36 -4.58 11.41
N LYS A 175 1.00 -5.53 12.10
CA LYS A 175 1.61 -6.73 11.50
C LYS A 175 0.64 -7.46 10.56
N THR A 176 -0.61 -7.62 11.00
CA THR A 176 -1.68 -8.24 10.21
C THR A 176 -2.02 -7.44 8.95
N SER A 177 -2.04 -6.11 9.05
CA SER A 177 -2.32 -5.23 7.91
C SER A 177 -1.23 -5.31 6.86
N MET A 178 0.04 -5.22 7.28
CA MET A 178 1.20 -5.39 6.39
C MET A 178 1.22 -6.77 5.74
N ARG A 179 0.94 -7.83 6.51
CA ARG A 179 0.87 -9.19 5.97
C ARG A 179 -0.17 -9.31 4.86
N LYS A 180 -1.38 -8.80 5.07
CA LYS A 180 -2.45 -8.81 4.05
C LYS A 180 -2.08 -8.00 2.81
N MET A 181 -1.36 -6.89 2.97
CA MET A 181 -0.88 -6.12 1.82
C MET A 181 0.14 -6.93 1.01
N LEU A 182 1.09 -7.59 1.68
CA LEU A 182 2.09 -8.43 1.01
C LEU A 182 1.44 -9.64 0.33
N GLU A 183 0.47 -10.30 0.97
CA GLU A 183 -0.30 -11.40 0.36
C GLU A 183 -1.04 -10.93 -0.91
N LYS A 184 -1.68 -9.76 -0.85
CA LYS A 184 -2.41 -9.19 -1.98
C LYS A 184 -1.47 -8.79 -3.12
N GLU A 185 -0.29 -8.28 -2.79
CA GLU A 185 0.72 -7.87 -3.76
C GLU A 185 1.36 -9.09 -4.44
N ALA A 186 1.72 -10.12 -3.67
CA ALA A 186 2.20 -11.39 -4.20
C ALA A 186 1.15 -12.07 -5.11
N ALA A 187 -0.12 -12.07 -4.69
CA ALA A 187 -1.21 -12.59 -5.52
C ALA A 187 -1.40 -11.80 -6.81
N ARG A 188 -1.24 -10.47 -6.76
CA ARG A 188 -1.30 -9.61 -7.94
C ARG A 188 -0.15 -9.90 -8.91
N GLN A 189 1.07 -10.06 -8.42
CA GLN A 189 2.23 -10.38 -9.28
C GLN A 189 2.07 -11.73 -9.99
N LEU A 190 1.50 -12.74 -9.31
CA LEU A 190 1.20 -14.04 -9.94
C LEU A 190 0.18 -13.91 -11.07
N VAL A 191 -0.91 -13.16 -10.85
CA VAL A 191 -1.94 -12.90 -11.88
C VAL A 191 -1.36 -12.13 -13.08
N GLU A 192 -0.43 -11.22 -12.82
CA GLU A 192 0.23 -10.41 -13.86
C GLU A 192 1.24 -11.24 -14.68
N GLN A 193 1.89 -12.25 -14.08
CA GLN A 193 2.77 -13.19 -14.78
C GLN A 193 2.00 -14.17 -15.69
N ASP A 194 0.79 -14.57 -15.31
CA ASP A 194 -0.07 -15.47 -16.11
C ASP A 194 -0.79 -14.75 -17.28
N GLY A 195 -0.43 -13.50 -17.58
CA GLY A 195 -1.01 -12.73 -18.69
C GLY A 195 -2.40 -12.16 -18.38
N GLY A 196 -2.80 -12.12 -17.11
CA GLY A 196 -4.00 -11.43 -16.65
C GLY A 196 -3.83 -9.92 -16.78
N GLY A 197 -4.34 -9.35 -17.88
CA GLY A 197 -4.36 -7.90 -18.09
C GLY A 197 -5.01 -7.16 -16.91
N PHE A 198 -4.45 -6.00 -16.57
CA PHE A 198 -4.91 -5.12 -15.48
C PHE A 198 -6.44 -4.92 -15.52
N GLU A 199 -7.17 -5.64 -14.66
CA GLU A 199 -8.57 -5.34 -14.38
C GLU A 199 -8.59 -4.02 -13.62
N GLY A 200 -8.98 -2.95 -14.33
CA GLY A 200 -9.15 -1.62 -13.76
C GLY A 200 -10.09 -1.62 -12.54
N PRO A 201 -10.15 -0.49 -11.81
CA PRO A 201 -10.94 -0.41 -10.58
C PRO A 201 -12.39 -0.85 -10.81
N ARG A 202 -12.83 -1.88 -10.08
CA ARG A 202 -14.20 -2.39 -10.15
C ARG A 202 -15.15 -1.35 -9.57
N ILE A 203 -15.78 -0.56 -10.43
CA ILE A 203 -16.81 0.39 -10.04
C ILE A 203 -18.07 -0.40 -9.69
N THR A 204 -18.26 -0.66 -8.39
CA THR A 204 -19.53 -1.19 -7.88
C THR A 204 -20.46 -0.02 -7.62
N THR A 205 -21.39 0.24 -8.54
CA THR A 205 -22.51 1.14 -8.26
C THR A 205 -23.48 0.42 -7.32
N VAL A 206 -23.42 0.74 -6.03
CA VAL A 206 -24.48 0.35 -5.10
C VAL A 206 -25.70 1.18 -5.49
N LYS A 207 -26.71 0.53 -6.08
CA LYS A 207 -28.00 1.17 -6.26
C LYS A 207 -28.60 1.26 -4.87
N ASP A 208 -28.62 2.46 -4.32
CA ASP A 208 -29.42 2.75 -3.13
C ASP A 208 -30.86 2.39 -3.48
N HIS A 209 -31.31 1.22 -3.06
CA HIS A 209 -32.73 0.95 -2.99
C HIS A 209 -33.25 1.96 -2.00
N GLU A 210 -34.03 2.92 -2.49
CA GLU A 210 -34.74 3.87 -1.67
C GLU A 210 -35.39 3.08 -0.53
N MET A 211 -34.89 3.22 0.70
CA MET A 211 -35.58 2.74 1.89
C MET A 211 -36.74 3.69 2.17
N LYS A 212 -37.61 3.89 1.16
CA LYS A 212 -38.98 4.35 1.37
C LYS A 212 -39.77 3.16 1.84
N LYS A 213 -39.45 2.70 3.05
CA LYS A 213 -40.51 2.15 3.88
C LYS A 213 -41.24 3.37 4.36
N ASP A 214 -42.53 3.47 4.05
CA ASP A 214 -43.43 4.42 4.66
C ASP A 214 -43.51 4.06 6.15
N ILE A 215 -42.48 4.45 6.90
CA ILE A 215 -42.44 4.29 8.35
C ILE A 215 -43.39 5.35 8.85
N GLU A 216 -44.63 4.94 9.15
CA GLU A 216 -45.57 5.79 9.86
C GLU A 216 -44.86 6.35 11.09
N ALA A 217 -44.87 7.67 11.25
CA ALA A 217 -44.14 8.34 12.34
C ALA A 217 -44.57 7.83 13.73
N SER A 218 -45.78 7.27 13.81
CA SER A 218 -46.33 6.56 14.97
C SER A 218 -45.55 5.30 15.34
N ASN A 219 -44.95 4.59 14.38
CA ASN A 219 -44.30 3.28 14.60
C ASN A 219 -42.81 3.37 14.95
N LEU A 220 -42.34 4.58 15.31
CA LEU A 220 -40.96 4.81 15.68
C LEU A 220 -40.65 4.22 17.08
N PRO A 221 -39.51 3.53 17.26
CA PRO A 221 -39.19 2.80 18.49
C PRO A 221 -39.04 3.69 19.73
N TYR A 222 -38.93 5.01 19.55
CA TYR A 222 -38.78 5.98 20.62
C TYR A 222 -40.07 6.71 20.98
N LEU A 223 -41.12 6.64 20.16
CA LEU A 223 -42.35 7.39 20.40
C LEU A 223 -43.19 6.79 21.54
N HIS A 224 -43.12 5.47 21.73
CA HIS A 224 -43.84 4.74 22.78
C HIS A 224 -43.02 4.55 24.06
N LYS A 225 -41.86 5.20 24.17
CA LYS A 225 -41.11 5.19 25.42
C LYS A 225 -41.66 6.31 26.29
N ASN A 226 -42.35 5.95 27.37
CA ASN A 226 -42.80 6.90 28.38
C ASN A 226 -41.62 7.80 28.76
N PRO A 227 -41.74 9.13 28.61
CA PRO A 227 -40.72 10.01 29.15
C PRO A 227 -40.65 9.72 30.65
N ALA A 228 -39.43 9.52 31.15
CA ALA A 228 -39.20 9.21 32.56
C ALA A 228 -39.86 10.29 33.44
N ILE A 229 -40.66 9.85 34.40
CA ILE A 229 -41.15 10.67 35.53
C ILE A 229 -40.01 10.76 36.55
#